data_AF-A0AAV4PJD6-F1
#
_entry.id   AF-A0AAV4PJD6-F1
#
_cell.length_a   1.000
_cell.length_b   1.000
_cell.length_c   1.000
_cell.angle_alpha   90.00
_cell.angle_beta   90.00
_cell.angle_gamma   90.00
#
_symmetry.space_group_name_H-M   'P 1'
#
loop_
_entity.id
_entity.type
_entity.pdbx_description
1 polymer ?
#
loop_
_entity_poly.entity_id
_entity_poly.type
_entity_poly.pdbx_seq_one_letter_code
_entity_poly.pdbx_strand_id
1 'polypeptide(L)'
;MFKNNKTTTEIFTDGSKLEEKVGAAFVAYENKQEIFHWKAQLQRHNSVFQAEAAAIHNAINSALSNNKVNVKIFFGQPIFNPNNQPFSQHRQPDPTNKKCHSINNQPKNSTSHG
;
A
#
# COMPACT_ATOMS: atom_id res chain seq x y z
N MET A 1 -11.05 -11.56 35.38
CA MET A 1 -11.76 -11.64 34.09
C MET A 1 -10.91 -10.91 33.06
N PHE A 2 -10.17 -11.64 32.22
CA PHE A 2 -9.38 -11.01 31.16
C PHE A 2 -10.35 -10.52 30.08
N LYS A 3 -10.41 -9.19 29.87
CA LYS A 3 -11.09 -8.66 28.69
C LYS A 3 -10.19 -9.00 27.50
N ASN A 4 -10.63 -9.93 26.66
CA ASN A 4 -10.03 -10.15 25.35
C ASN A 4 -10.37 -8.92 24.50
N ASN A 5 -9.52 -7.91 24.56
CA ASN A 5 -9.61 -6.72 23.72
C ASN A 5 -9.25 -7.14 22.29
N LYS A 6 -10.18 -7.79 21.59
CA LYS A 6 -9.95 -8.26 20.23
C LYS A 6 -9.99 -7.03 19.31
N THR A 7 -8.83 -6.40 19.11
CA THR A 7 -8.67 -5.25 18.23
C THR A 7 -9.10 -5.61 16.81
N THR A 8 -9.91 -4.76 16.19
CA THR A 8 -10.28 -4.90 14.78
C THR A 8 -9.24 -4.19 13.93
N THR A 9 -8.73 -4.89 12.91
CA THR A 9 -7.86 -4.31 11.90
C THR A 9 -8.72 -3.77 10.76
N GLU A 10 -8.59 -2.48 10.46
CA GLU A 10 -9.26 -1.81 9.35
C GLU A 10 -8.26 -1.63 8.21
N ILE A 11 -8.51 -2.25 7.06
CA ILE A 11 -7.64 -2.15 5.89
C ILE A 11 -8.36 -1.38 4.79
N PHE A 12 -7.71 -0.34 4.28
CA PHE A 12 -8.19 0.43 3.15
C PHE A 12 -7.34 0.10 1.92
N THR A 13 -7.99 -0.25 0.82
CA THR A 13 -7.33 -0.58 -0.45
C THR A 13 -7.63 0.48 -1.50
N ASP A 14 -6.65 0.82 -2.31
CA ASP A 14 -6.81 1.75 -3.44
C ASP A 14 -6.10 1.21 -4.68
N GLY A 15 -6.74 1.40 -5.84
CA GLY A 15 -6.19 1.12 -7.15
C GLY A 15 -6.14 2.42 -7.96
N SER A 16 -5.03 2.65 -8.64
CA SER A 16 -4.83 3.86 -9.44
C SER A 16 -4.32 3.52 -10.83
N LYS A 17 -4.61 4.38 -11.79
CA LYS A 17 -4.02 4.32 -13.13
C LYS A 17 -3.73 5.74 -13.61
N LEU A 18 -2.50 5.95 -14.05
CA LEU A 18 -2.05 7.19 -14.68
C LEU A 18 -1.27 6.82 -15.94
N GLU A 19 -1.85 7.11 -17.11
CA GLU A 19 -1.30 6.86 -18.46
C GLU A 19 -0.60 5.50 -18.63
N GLU A 20 0.69 5.46 -18.26
CA GLU A 20 1.62 4.36 -18.43
C GLU A 20 1.76 3.46 -17.19
N LYS A 21 1.17 3.85 -16.05
CA LYS A 21 1.40 3.21 -14.75
C LYS A 21 0.10 2.84 -14.08
N VAL A 22 0.08 1.64 -13.53
CA VAL A 22 -1.03 1.13 -12.73
C VAL A 22 -0.48 0.86 -11.34
N GLY A 23 -1.14 1.40 -10.31
CA GLY A 23 -0.70 1.30 -8.93
C GLY A 23 -1.73 0.59 -8.07
N ALA A 24 -1.27 -0.27 -7.17
CA ALA A 24 -2.08 -0.91 -6.15
C ALA A 24 -1.52 -0.53 -4.78
N ALA A 25 -2.38 -0.26 -3.81
CA ALA A 25 -1.96 0.08 -2.46
C ALA A 25 -2.96 -0.39 -1.42
N PHE A 26 -2.47 -0.68 -0.21
CA PHE A 26 -3.33 -0.75 0.96
C PHE A 26 -2.65 -0.20 2.21
N VAL A 27 -3.45 0.18 3.19
CA VAL A 27 -3.01 0.62 4.52
C VAL A 27 -3.89 0.00 5.59
N ALA A 28 -3.29 -0.47 6.66
CA ALA A 28 -3.93 -1.13 7.78
C ALA A 28 -3.85 -0.27 9.04
N TYR A 29 -4.98 -0.14 9.74
CA TYR A 29 -5.12 0.59 10.99
C TYR A 29 -5.60 -0.33 12.11
N GLU A 30 -5.10 -0.06 13.32
CA GLU A 30 -5.61 -0.58 14.58
C GLU A 30 -5.69 0.56 15.59
N ASN A 31 -6.81 0.69 16.30
CA ASN A 31 -7.02 1.80 17.25
C ASN A 31 -6.72 3.18 16.63
N LYS A 32 -7.06 3.36 15.35
CA LYS A 32 -6.79 4.57 14.53
C LYS A 32 -5.31 4.91 14.30
N GLN A 33 -4.40 4.00 14.63
CA GLN A 33 -2.98 4.10 14.30
C GLN A 33 -2.67 3.24 13.08
N GLU A 34 -1.95 3.79 12.12
CA GLU A 34 -1.42 3.02 10.99
C GLU A 34 -0.39 2.01 11.53
N ILE A 35 -0.60 0.74 11.24
CA ILE A 35 0.30 -0.35 11.67
C ILE A 35 1.12 -0.91 10.51
N PHE A 36 0.62 -0.79 9.29
CA PHE A 36 1.26 -1.35 8.10
C PHE A 36 0.71 -0.69 6.83
N HIS A 37 1.54 -0.53 5.82
CA HIS A 37 1.10 -0.18 4.47
C HIS A 37 1.87 -0.97 3.42
N TRP A 38 1.29 -1.09 2.24
CA TRP A 38 1.89 -1.72 1.08
C TRP A 38 1.52 -0.98 -0.19
N LYS A 39 2.45 -0.94 -1.15
CA LYS A 39 2.26 -0.34 -2.47
C LYS A 39 3.00 -1.18 -3.51
N ALA A 40 2.40 -1.33 -4.69
CA ALA A 40 3.03 -1.93 -5.85
C ALA A 40 2.67 -1.20 -7.14
N GLN A 41 3.59 -1.26 -8.09
CA GLN A 41 3.34 -0.87 -9.48
C GLN A 41 3.11 -2.13 -10.30
N LEU A 42 1.99 -2.19 -11.01
CA LEU A 42 1.62 -3.23 -11.95
C LEU A 42 2.05 -2.85 -13.38
N GLN A 43 1.88 -3.77 -14.32
CA GLN A 43 2.18 -3.51 -15.72
C GLN A 43 1.22 -2.46 -16.28
N ARG A 44 1.69 -1.69 -17.27
CA ARG A 44 0.88 -0.64 -17.91
C ARG A 44 -0.47 -1.13 -18.43
N HIS A 45 -0.50 -2.34 -18.96
CA HIS A 45 -1.70 -2.93 -19.56
C HIS A 45 -2.74 -3.36 -18.52
N ASN A 46 -2.40 -3.36 -17.23
CA ASN A 46 -3.36 -3.68 -16.19
C ASN A 46 -4.47 -2.62 -16.09
N SER A 47 -5.65 -3.02 -15.59
CA SER A 47 -6.75 -2.12 -15.26
C SER A 47 -6.70 -1.66 -13.81
N VAL A 48 -7.42 -0.58 -13.48
CA VAL A 48 -7.62 -0.16 -12.08
C VAL A 48 -8.26 -1.29 -11.27
N PHE A 49 -9.22 -2.01 -11.84
CA PHE A 49 -9.85 -3.16 -11.20
C PHE A 49 -8.85 -4.27 -10.84
N GLN A 50 -7.90 -4.58 -11.73
CA GLN A 50 -6.83 -5.53 -11.42
C GLN A 50 -5.90 -5.01 -10.31
N ALA A 51 -5.70 -3.70 -10.23
CA ALA A 51 -4.92 -3.07 -9.18
C ALA A 51 -5.61 -3.15 -7.81
N GLU A 52 -6.91 -2.86 -7.76
CA GLU A 52 -7.72 -3.06 -6.57
C GLU A 52 -7.71 -4.52 -6.14
N ALA A 53 -7.94 -5.47 -7.06
CA ALA A 53 -7.86 -6.90 -6.78
C ALA A 53 -6.50 -7.31 -6.20
N ALA A 54 -5.40 -6.78 -6.74
CA ALA A 54 -4.05 -7.03 -6.22
C ALA A 54 -3.85 -6.44 -4.81
N ALA A 55 -4.35 -5.24 -4.55
CA ALA A 55 -4.29 -4.63 -3.22
C ALA A 55 -5.04 -5.48 -2.17
N ILE A 56 -6.22 -5.98 -2.53
CA ILE A 56 -7.05 -6.83 -1.65
C ILE A 56 -6.36 -8.16 -1.36
N HIS A 57 -5.83 -8.80 -2.40
CA HIS A 57 -5.10 -10.06 -2.24
C HIS A 57 -3.93 -9.89 -1.27
N ASN A 58 -3.14 -8.83 -1.42
CA ASN A 58 -2.03 -8.55 -0.52
C ASN A 58 -2.48 -8.15 0.89
N ALA A 59 -3.60 -7.42 1.02
CA ALA A 59 -4.20 -7.09 2.31
C ALA A 59 -4.59 -8.36 3.10
N ILE A 60 -5.24 -9.31 2.44
CA ILE A 60 -5.63 -10.59 3.05
C ILE A 60 -4.39 -11.40 3.44
N ASN A 61 -3.41 -11.52 2.55
CA ASN A 61 -2.17 -12.24 2.85
C ASN A 61 -1.42 -11.62 4.04
N SER A 62 -1.38 -10.29 4.12
CA SER A 62 -0.78 -9.58 5.25
C SER A 62 -1.56 -9.85 6.55
N ALA A 63 -2.89 -9.78 6.52
CA ALA A 63 -3.72 -10.09 7.68
C ALA A 63 -3.50 -11.53 8.18
N LEU A 64 -3.48 -12.51 7.27
CA LEU A 64 -3.22 -13.91 7.59
C LEU A 64 -1.82 -14.10 8.17
N SER A 65 -0.81 -13.51 7.55
CA SER A 65 0.60 -13.61 8.01
C SER A 65 0.80 -12.99 9.40
N ASN A 66 -0.03 -12.00 9.76
CA ASN A 66 0.01 -11.31 11.05
C ASN A 66 -1.01 -11.85 12.06
N ASN A 67 -1.61 -13.03 11.82
CA ASN A 67 -2.62 -13.66 12.67
C ASN A 67 -3.78 -12.73 13.07
N LYS A 68 -4.19 -11.84 12.14
CA LYS A 68 -5.31 -10.93 12.37
C LYS A 68 -6.63 -11.69 12.26
N VAL A 69 -7.40 -11.62 13.34
CA VAL A 69 -8.59 -12.45 13.57
C VAL A 69 -9.92 -11.69 13.41
N ASN A 70 -9.88 -10.36 13.32
CA ASN A 70 -11.03 -9.49 13.04
C ASN A 70 -10.56 -8.43 12.04
N VAL A 71 -10.88 -8.60 10.76
CA VAL A 71 -10.41 -7.71 9.68
C VAL A 71 -11.61 -7.16 8.93
N LYS A 72 -11.61 -5.84 8.70
CA LYS A 72 -12.54 -5.15 7.81
C LYS A 72 -11.74 -4.57 6.64
N ILE A 73 -12.13 -4.91 5.42
CA ILE A 73 -11.50 -4.38 4.20
C ILE A 73 -12.47 -3.41 3.55
N PHE A 74 -11.99 -2.20 3.26
CA PHE A 74 -12.73 -1.12 2.62
C PHE A 74 -12.14 -0.84 1.23
N PHE A 75 -13.01 -0.70 0.24
CA PHE A 75 -12.65 -0.44 -1.16
C PHE A 75 -13.05 0.98 -1.58
N GLY A 76 -12.35 1.52 -2.58
CA GLY A 76 -12.56 2.88 -3.08
C GLY A 76 -11.92 3.93 -2.18
N GLN A 77 -11.77 5.16 -2.69
CA GLN A 77 -11.17 6.30 -1.99
C GLN A 77 -11.88 6.50 -0.62
N PRO A 78 -11.27 6.15 0.52
CA PRO A 78 -11.78 6.62 1.79
C PRO A 78 -11.46 8.11 1.83
N ILE A 79 -12.48 8.96 1.63
CA ILE A 79 -12.35 10.42 1.71
C ILE A 79 -11.71 10.83 3.05
N PHE A 80 -11.79 9.94 4.05
CA PHE A 80 -11.25 10.13 5.38
C PHE A 80 -10.60 8.86 5.93
N ASN A 81 -9.47 9.01 6.63
CA ASN A 81 -8.90 7.96 7.47
C ASN A 81 -9.77 7.72 8.73
N PRO A 82 -9.48 6.72 9.58
CA PRO A 82 -10.21 6.48 10.84
C PRO A 82 -10.19 7.63 11.86
N ASN A 83 -9.40 8.68 11.62
CA ASN A 83 -9.34 9.92 12.39
C ASN A 83 -10.13 11.06 11.73
N ASN A 84 -10.97 10.78 10.74
CA ASN A 84 -11.69 11.78 9.94
C ASN A 84 -10.77 12.81 9.24
N GLN A 85 -9.49 12.47 9.03
CA GLN A 85 -8.57 13.31 8.27
C GLN A 85 -8.56 12.86 6.82
N PRO A 86 -8.55 13.79 5.85
CA PRO A 86 -8.36 13.41 4.46
C PRO A 86 -7.04 12.65 4.32
N PHE A 87 -7.07 11.52 3.61
CA PHE A 87 -5.82 10.93 3.14
C PHE A 87 -5.10 11.99 2.32
N SER A 88 -3.90 12.39 2.76
CA SER A 88 -3.17 13.46 2.11
C SER A 88 -2.93 13.08 0.65
N GLN A 89 -3.65 13.70 -0.28
CA GLN A 89 -3.49 13.50 -1.73
C GLN A 89 -2.14 14.03 -2.26
N HIS A 90 -1.23 14.49 -1.38
CA HIS A 90 0.06 15.03 -1.80
C HIS A 90 1.12 13.95 -2.01
N ARG A 91 0.99 13.27 -3.15
CA ARG A 91 2.07 13.28 -4.15
C ARG A 91 1.51 13.04 -5.55
N GLN A 92 0.68 13.97 -6.02
CA GLN A 92 0.80 14.40 -7.41
C GLN A 92 2.24 14.95 -7.55
N PRO A 93 3.12 14.39 -8.40
CA PRO A 93 4.35 15.08 -8.71
C PRO A 93 3.96 16.42 -9.33
N ASP A 94 4.49 17.51 -8.77
CA ASP A 94 4.43 18.82 -9.39
C ASP A 94 4.92 18.67 -10.85
N PRO A 95 4.09 19.01 -11.86
CA PRO A 95 4.46 18.88 -13.28
C PRO A 95 5.70 19.71 -13.66
N THR A 96 6.20 20.56 -12.77
CA THR A 96 7.41 21.35 -13.01
C THR A 96 8.71 20.72 -12.49
N ASN A 97 8.67 19.68 -11.65
CA ASN A 97 9.90 19.11 -11.07
C ASN A 97 10.39 17.85 -11.79
N LYS A 98 10.90 18.04 -13.02
CA LYS A 98 11.69 17.03 -13.73
C LYS A 98 13.04 16.86 -13.03
N LYS A 99 13.16 15.89 -12.13
CA LYS A 99 14.47 15.31 -11.78
C LYS A 99 14.39 13.80 -11.65
N CYS A 100 14.52 13.12 -12.78
CA CYS A 100 14.83 11.69 -12.84
C CYS A 100 16.11 11.43 -12.04
N HIS A 101 16.03 10.62 -11.00
CA HIS A 101 17.20 9.93 -10.46
C HIS A 101 17.07 8.47 -10.89
N SER A 102 17.90 8.08 -11.86
CA SER A 102 18.11 6.68 -12.22
C SER A 102 18.82 6.01 -11.05
N ILE A 103 18.20 5.02 -10.42
CA ILE A 103 18.86 4.20 -9.40
C ILE A 103 19.39 2.96 -10.11
N ASN A 104 20.67 3.00 -10.47
CA ASN A 104 21.41 1.83 -10.96
C ASN A 104 21.58 0.84 -9.79
N ASN A 105 20.92 -0.31 -9.86
CA ASN A 105 21.31 -1.47 -9.06
C ASN A 105 22.28 -2.32 -9.89
N GLN A 106 23.58 -2.14 -9.66
CA GLN A 106 24.61 -3.10 -10.05
C GLN A 106 25.04 -3.90 -8.81
N PRO A 107 25.15 -5.23 -8.85
CA PRO A 107 25.61 -6.03 -7.72
C PRO A 107 27.13 -5.86 -7.51
N LYS A 108 27.54 -5.68 -6.26
CA LYS A 108 28.96 -5.67 -5.88
C LYS A 108 29.51 -7.09 -5.93
N ASN A 109 30.24 -7.43 -6.99
CA ASN A 109 31.11 -8.61 -6.98
C ASN A 109 32.46 -8.23 -6.35
N SER A 110 32.77 -8.88 -5.23
CA SER A 110 34.09 -8.91 -4.61
C SER A 110 34.99 -9.88 -5.36
N THR A 111 36.17 -9.43 -5.77
CA THR A 111 37.32 -10.30 -6.05
C THR A 111 38.58 -9.66 -5.47
N SER A 112 39.17 -10.38 -4.52
CA SER A 112 40.55 -10.24 -4.06
C SER A 112 41.52 -10.88 -5.07
N HIS A 113 42.82 -10.66 -4.81
CA HIS A 113 44.04 -11.19 -5.45
C HIS A 113 44.67 -10.17 -6.41
N GLY A 114 45.93 -9.78 -6.27
CA GLY A 114 46.99 -10.13 -5.31
C GLY A 114 48.15 -9.18 -5.55
#